data_AF-A0A9P6IRD1-F1
#
_entry.id   AF-A0A9P6IRD1-F1
#
_cell.length_a   1.000
_cell.length_b   1.000
_cell.length_c   1.000
_cell.angle_alpha   90.00
_cell.angle_beta   90.00
_cell.angle_gamma   90.00
#
_symmetry.space_group_name_H-M   'P 1'
#
loop_
_entity.id
_entity.type
_entity.pdbx_description
1 polymer ?
#
loop_
_entity_poly.entity_id
_entity_poly.type
_entity_poly.pdbx_seq_one_letter_code
_entity_poly.pdbx_strand_id
1 'polypeptide(L)'
;MFSQSTFYVNYYFGFQDDTRTPTQTARAAQLVSLALEFRQLIITRTLTPDMARNAPFCMNMYKYLFNYSRIAGSPSDTAVGFPYETNNHVCVVRNGKFYIFETLHLPSKPSSVLSPREIMIQLERIKKMADDDHSTVPEIGILSTTQRDQVARDRATLFEAHASNKAHMAKIESSMFVLCLDSTSPSTSEEFSRACWHGDGASRWFDKCFQLIVFANGRAGMNGEHSKMDATPTSRLCRFLIDEAQARNLPDFRGLDAEDLYECASALDKPEPLRFMTSASLDTAITNARAYFKTTVEAHEMVPTEFKGYGKGLIKSFKMSPDAYVQMALQLAYYRKH
;
A
#
# COMPACT_ATOMS: atom_id res chain seq x y z
N MET A 1 -25.72 11.37 7.29
CA MET A 1 -24.29 11.63 7.05
C MET A 1 -23.88 10.69 5.94
N PHE A 2 -23.47 11.20 4.76
CA PHE A 2 -23.24 10.33 3.60
C PHE A 2 -22.10 9.35 3.88
N SER A 3 -22.39 8.05 3.81
CA SER A 3 -21.40 6.97 3.94
C SER A 3 -20.47 7.04 2.73
N GLN A 4 -19.31 7.70 2.87
CA GLN A 4 -18.37 7.92 1.77
C GLN A 4 -17.54 6.65 1.48
N SER A 5 -17.40 6.32 0.20
CA SER A 5 -16.46 5.29 -0.27
C SER A 5 -15.00 5.67 0.06
N THR A 6 -14.14 4.67 0.26
CA THR A 6 -12.69 4.83 0.42
C THR A 6 -12.04 5.61 -0.73
N PHE A 7 -12.62 5.57 -1.92
CA PHE A 7 -12.19 6.35 -3.08
C PHE A 7 -12.08 7.86 -2.78
N TYR A 8 -13.03 8.41 -2.00
CA TYR A 8 -13.11 9.84 -1.68
C TYR A 8 -12.24 10.27 -0.49
N VAL A 9 -11.60 9.32 0.19
CA VAL A 9 -10.96 9.55 1.49
C VAL A 9 -9.49 9.13 1.48
N ASN A 10 -9.18 7.99 0.84
CA ASN A 10 -7.81 7.51 0.76
C ASN A 10 -6.96 8.46 -0.10
N TYR A 11 -5.75 8.74 0.37
CA TYR A 11 -4.76 9.56 -0.31
C TYR A 11 -3.67 8.68 -0.91
N TYR A 12 -2.85 9.27 -1.80
CA TYR A 12 -1.70 8.57 -2.37
C TYR A 12 -0.47 9.46 -2.45
N PHE A 13 0.70 8.81 -2.48
CA PHE A 13 1.97 9.44 -2.83
C PHE A 13 2.60 8.68 -4.00
N GLY A 14 2.98 9.41 -5.04
CA GLY A 14 3.87 8.89 -6.07
C GLY A 14 5.32 9.09 -5.65
N PHE A 15 6.15 8.05 -5.70
CA PHE A 15 7.57 8.19 -5.38
C PHE A 15 8.34 8.67 -6.61
N GLN A 16 9.46 9.34 -6.38
CA GLN A 16 10.40 9.62 -7.45
C GLN A 16 10.93 8.31 -8.04
N ASP A 17 11.11 8.29 -9.36
CA ASP A 17 11.69 7.14 -10.05
C ASP A 17 13.12 6.86 -9.55
N ASP A 18 13.45 5.58 -9.39
CA ASP A 18 14.78 5.15 -9.02
C ASP A 18 15.69 5.14 -10.26
N THR A 19 16.75 5.96 -10.23
CA THR A 19 17.68 6.16 -11.35
C THR A 19 18.43 4.90 -11.75
N ARG A 20 18.46 3.87 -10.89
CA ARG A 20 19.10 2.57 -11.16
C ARG A 20 18.20 1.61 -11.94
N THR A 21 16.96 2.01 -12.24
CA THR A 21 15.97 1.23 -12.98
C THR A 21 15.84 -0.22 -12.47
N PRO A 22 15.54 -0.42 -11.17
CA PRO A 22 15.42 -1.75 -10.59
C PRO A 22 14.29 -2.56 -11.22
N THR A 23 14.43 -3.89 -11.17
CA THR A 23 13.27 -4.77 -11.42
C THR A 23 12.19 -4.50 -10.37
N GLN A 24 10.94 -4.82 -10.71
CA GLN A 24 9.80 -4.69 -9.79
C GLN A 24 10.06 -5.37 -8.43
N THR A 25 10.55 -6.60 -8.44
CA THR A 25 10.79 -7.41 -7.24
C THR A 25 11.98 -6.90 -6.43
N ALA A 26 13.05 -6.43 -7.08
CA ALA A 26 14.18 -5.81 -6.38
C ALA A 26 13.76 -4.52 -5.67
N ARG A 27 13.00 -3.64 -6.37
CA ARG A 27 12.47 -2.41 -5.79
C ARG A 27 11.52 -2.71 -4.64
N ALA A 28 10.58 -3.63 -4.83
CA ALA A 28 9.63 -4.02 -3.81
C ALA A 28 10.32 -4.62 -2.57
N ALA A 29 11.31 -5.50 -2.75
CA ALA A 29 12.03 -6.09 -1.65
C ALA A 29 12.81 -5.06 -0.83
N GLN A 30 13.45 -4.09 -1.49
CA GLN A 30 14.12 -2.98 -0.80
C GLN A 30 13.12 -2.13 0.01
N LEU A 31 11.99 -1.74 -0.59
CA LEU A 31 10.97 -0.94 0.08
C LEU A 31 10.31 -1.70 1.25
N VAL A 32 10.04 -2.99 1.09
CA VAL A 32 9.53 -3.84 2.18
C VAL A 32 10.53 -3.89 3.32
N SER A 33 11.80 -4.21 3.04
CA SER A 33 12.84 -4.29 4.08
C SER A 33 12.99 -2.97 4.86
N LEU A 34 12.97 -1.83 4.17
CA LEU A 34 13.02 -0.51 4.81
C LEU A 34 11.74 -0.21 5.61
N ALA A 35 10.57 -0.67 5.15
CA ALA A 35 9.33 -0.52 5.92
C ALA A 35 9.37 -1.36 7.22
N LEU A 36 9.99 -2.56 7.19
CA LEU A 36 10.22 -3.37 8.39
C LEU A 36 11.16 -2.68 9.38
N GLU A 37 12.24 -2.05 8.89
CA GLU A 37 13.14 -1.24 9.74
C GLU A 37 12.39 -0.06 10.39
N PHE A 38 11.60 0.68 9.61
CA PHE A 38 10.82 1.79 10.14
C PHE A 38 9.78 1.32 11.17
N ARG A 39 9.12 0.18 10.91
CA ARG A 39 8.24 -0.48 11.88
C ARG A 39 9.00 -0.79 13.18
N GLN A 40 10.22 -1.31 13.10
CA GLN A 40 11.02 -1.62 14.27
C GLN A 40 11.35 -0.37 15.11
N LEU A 41 11.59 0.79 14.47
CA LEU A 41 11.78 2.06 15.17
C LEU A 41 10.54 2.47 15.99
N ILE A 42 9.33 2.21 15.47
CA ILE A 42 8.08 2.48 16.17
C ILE A 42 7.89 1.53 17.35
N ILE A 43 8.06 0.22 17.11
CA ILE A 43 7.87 -0.81 18.13
C ILE A 43 8.81 -0.61 19.32
N THR A 44 10.08 -0.35 19.03
CA THR A 44 11.11 -0.11 20.04
C THR A 44 11.05 1.30 20.65
N ARG A 45 10.15 2.16 20.17
CA ARG A 45 10.01 3.57 20.59
C ARG A 45 11.30 4.37 20.44
N THR A 46 12.08 4.05 19.41
CA THR A 46 13.34 4.74 19.06
C THR A 46 13.19 5.71 17.89
N LEU A 47 12.02 5.72 17.22
CA LEU A 47 11.70 6.71 16.20
C LEU A 47 11.76 8.13 16.81
N THR A 48 12.62 8.98 16.26
CA THR A 48 12.79 10.35 16.73
C THR A 48 11.48 11.13 16.61
N PRO A 49 11.12 12.03 17.55
CA PRO A 49 9.91 12.83 17.43
C PRO A 49 9.88 13.68 16.16
N ASP A 50 8.70 13.81 15.55
CA ASP A 50 8.48 14.81 14.50
C ASP A 50 8.59 16.22 15.10
N MET A 51 9.19 17.16 14.38
CA MET A 51 9.44 18.51 14.88
C MET A 51 8.81 19.57 13.98
N ALA A 52 8.05 20.49 14.56
CA ALA A 52 7.71 21.78 13.95
C ALA A 52 8.61 22.86 14.52
N ARG A 53 9.61 23.30 13.74
CA ARG A 53 10.69 24.16 14.21
C ARG A 53 11.38 23.49 15.42
N ASN A 54 11.17 24.01 16.62
CA ASN A 54 11.79 23.52 17.86
C ASN A 54 10.78 22.83 18.80
N ALA A 55 9.55 22.58 18.35
CA ALA A 55 8.51 21.92 19.15
C ALA A 55 8.22 20.50 18.62
N PRO A 56 8.17 19.48 19.49
CA PRO A 56 7.82 18.13 19.08
C PRO A 56 6.31 18.02 18.80
N PHE A 57 5.96 17.25 17.77
CA PHE A 57 4.60 16.82 17.52
C PHE A 57 4.25 15.57 18.31
N CYS A 58 2.95 15.34 18.48
CA CYS A 58 2.43 14.12 19.06
C CYS A 58 2.69 12.92 18.12
N MET A 59 3.30 11.86 18.67
CA MET A 59 3.61 10.63 17.94
C MET A 59 2.50 9.56 18.02
N ASN A 60 1.33 9.88 18.60
CA ASN A 60 0.28 8.89 18.88
C ASN A 60 -0.33 8.27 17.61
N MET A 61 -0.27 8.94 16.45
CA MET A 61 -0.81 8.39 15.19
C MET A 61 0.02 7.21 14.66
N TYR A 62 1.31 7.11 15.00
CA TYR A 62 2.19 6.03 14.51
C TYR A 62 1.74 4.63 14.91
N LYS A 63 0.92 4.49 15.97
CA LYS A 63 0.34 3.20 16.37
C LYS A 63 -0.63 2.63 15.33
N TYR A 64 -1.13 3.45 14.40
CA TYR A 64 -2.01 3.06 13.31
C TYR A 64 -1.26 2.84 11.98
N LEU A 65 0.05 3.05 11.95
CA LEU A 65 0.83 2.97 10.70
C LEU A 65 1.03 1.51 10.25
N PHE A 66 1.30 0.58 11.17
CA PHE A 66 1.49 -0.84 10.86
C PHE A 66 0.50 -1.72 11.63
N ASN A 67 0.22 -2.91 11.08
CA ASN A 67 -0.68 -3.90 11.68
C ASN A 67 -2.04 -3.31 12.06
N TYR A 68 -2.57 -2.49 11.16
CA TYR A 68 -3.84 -1.81 11.35
C TYR A 68 -4.73 -2.01 10.11
N SER A 69 -6.01 -2.18 10.36
CA SER A 69 -7.05 -2.20 9.33
C SER A 69 -8.28 -1.46 9.84
N ARG A 70 -8.90 -0.70 8.95
CA ARG A 70 -10.29 -0.32 9.09
C ARG A 70 -11.15 -1.57 8.85
N ILE A 71 -12.18 -1.77 9.66
CA ILE A 71 -13.14 -2.86 9.48
C ILE A 71 -14.51 -2.24 9.32
N ALA A 72 -15.14 -2.51 8.17
CA ALA A 72 -16.48 -2.05 7.87
C ALA A 72 -17.50 -2.62 8.89
N GLY A 73 -18.35 -1.75 9.42
CA GLY A 73 -19.31 -2.11 10.46
C GLY A 73 -20.56 -1.23 10.43
N SER A 74 -21.62 -1.71 11.07
CA SER A 74 -22.86 -0.95 11.27
C SER A 74 -23.13 -0.80 12.78
N PRO A 75 -23.44 0.41 13.29
CA PRO A 75 -23.70 1.65 12.55
C PRO A 75 -22.45 2.42 12.12
N SER A 76 -21.25 1.96 12.49
CA SER A 76 -19.99 2.61 12.13
C SER A 76 -18.84 1.63 11.97
N ASP A 77 -17.87 2.04 11.16
CA ASP A 77 -16.61 1.33 10.99
C ASP A 77 -15.76 1.36 12.27
N THR A 78 -14.94 0.34 12.43
CA THR A 78 -14.00 0.23 13.55
C THR A 78 -12.55 0.25 13.08
N ALA A 79 -11.71 0.73 13.97
CA ALA A 79 -10.28 0.87 13.78
C ALA A 79 -9.59 -0.23 14.58
N VAL A 80 -9.06 -1.25 13.91
CA VAL A 80 -8.53 -2.44 14.57
C VAL A 80 -7.02 -2.53 14.36
N GLY A 81 -6.29 -2.47 15.48
CA GLY A 81 -4.86 -2.77 15.55
C GLY A 81 -4.63 -4.22 15.96
N PHE A 82 -3.57 -4.82 15.43
CA PHE A 82 -3.19 -6.20 15.68
C PHE A 82 -1.82 -6.24 16.41
N PRO A 83 -1.61 -7.13 17.39
CA PRO A 83 -0.37 -7.20 18.17
C PRO A 83 0.87 -7.41 17.29
N TYR A 84 1.94 -6.67 17.54
CA TYR A 84 3.15 -6.70 16.72
C TYR A 84 3.93 -8.01 16.88
N GLU A 85 3.82 -8.64 18.05
CA GLU A 85 4.56 -9.83 18.45
C GLU A 85 4.13 -11.07 17.65
N THR A 86 2.86 -11.12 17.25
CA THR A 86 2.26 -12.28 16.58
C THR A 86 1.88 -12.05 15.12
N ASN A 87 2.04 -10.83 14.61
CA ASN A 87 1.67 -10.47 13.23
C ASN A 87 2.86 -9.87 12.49
N ASN A 88 3.76 -10.73 12.03
CA ASN A 88 5.00 -10.38 11.34
C ASN A 88 5.00 -10.81 9.87
N HIS A 89 3.82 -10.84 9.25
CA HIS A 89 3.62 -11.15 7.85
C HIS A 89 3.26 -9.93 7.01
N VAL A 90 3.60 -9.99 5.72
CA VAL A 90 3.18 -9.02 4.70
C VAL A 90 2.14 -9.68 3.81
N CYS A 91 1.08 -8.95 3.49
CA CYS A 91 0.10 -9.36 2.51
C CYS A 91 0.50 -8.78 1.14
N VAL A 92 0.64 -9.64 0.13
CA VAL A 92 0.96 -9.24 -1.24
C VAL A 92 -0.24 -9.48 -2.13
N VAL A 93 -0.57 -8.52 -2.99
CA VAL A 93 -1.61 -8.66 -4.00
C VAL A 93 -1.03 -8.47 -5.40
N ARG A 94 -1.39 -9.37 -6.32
CA ARG A 94 -1.05 -9.31 -7.74
C ARG A 94 -2.17 -9.93 -8.57
N ASN A 95 -2.64 -9.24 -9.60
CA ASN A 95 -3.73 -9.70 -10.48
C ASN A 95 -4.96 -10.17 -9.67
N GLY A 96 -5.36 -9.39 -8.64
CA GLY A 96 -6.46 -9.74 -7.73
C GLY A 96 -6.21 -10.90 -6.75
N LYS A 97 -5.05 -11.58 -6.81
CA LYS A 97 -4.69 -12.73 -5.96
C LYS A 97 -3.89 -12.28 -4.76
N PHE A 98 -4.29 -12.70 -3.57
CA PHE A 98 -3.64 -12.36 -2.32
C PHE A 98 -2.74 -13.50 -1.83
N TYR A 99 -1.57 -13.13 -1.32
CA TYR A 99 -0.56 -14.05 -0.80
C TYR A 99 -0.02 -13.51 0.53
N ILE A 100 0.40 -14.41 1.40
CA ILE A 100 1.06 -14.08 2.66
C ILE A 100 2.47 -14.67 2.64
N PHE A 101 3.45 -13.90 3.09
CA PHE A 101 4.74 -14.46 3.49
C PHE A 101 5.16 -13.89 4.85
N GLU A 102 5.77 -14.74 5.66
CA GLU A 102 6.35 -14.33 6.95
C GLU A 102 7.67 -13.57 6.73
N THR A 103 7.89 -12.54 7.53
CA THR A 103 9.13 -11.73 7.45
C THR A 103 10.18 -12.12 8.49
N LEU A 104 9.87 -13.12 9.31
CA LEU A 104 10.80 -13.73 10.25
C LEU A 104 11.14 -15.13 9.75
N HIS A 105 12.38 -15.55 9.98
CA HIS A 105 12.75 -16.95 9.80
C HIS A 105 11.96 -17.85 10.75
N LEU A 106 11.58 -19.05 10.29
CA LEU A 106 10.95 -20.08 11.12
C LEU A 106 11.85 -20.53 12.28
N PRO A 107 11.30 -21.27 13.28
CA PRO A 107 11.95 -21.60 14.55
C PRO A 107 13.35 -22.24 14.51
N SER A 108 13.85 -22.67 13.35
CA SER A 108 15.25 -23.11 13.18
C SER A 108 16.26 -21.96 13.30
N LYS A 109 15.84 -20.69 13.12
CA LYS A 109 16.61 -19.48 13.43
C LYS A 109 15.73 -18.53 14.26
N PRO A 110 16.01 -18.29 15.56
CA PRO A 110 15.16 -17.44 16.36
C PRO A 110 15.15 -16.00 15.84
N SER A 111 13.97 -15.54 15.42
CA SER A 111 13.55 -14.13 15.28
C SER A 111 14.40 -13.23 14.38
N SER A 112 15.22 -13.78 13.48
CA SER A 112 15.92 -12.96 12.48
C SER A 112 14.96 -12.54 11.38
N VAL A 113 14.91 -11.24 11.10
CA VAL A 113 14.16 -10.68 9.97
C VAL A 113 14.77 -11.16 8.66
N LEU A 114 13.94 -11.47 7.66
CA LEU A 114 14.41 -11.80 6.31
C LEU A 114 15.23 -10.64 5.73
N SER A 115 16.35 -10.97 5.12
CA SER A 115 17.16 -10.02 4.36
C SER A 115 16.42 -9.49 3.14
N PRO A 116 16.82 -8.32 2.57
CA PRO A 116 16.27 -7.83 1.31
C PRO A 116 16.30 -8.87 0.18
N ARG A 117 17.34 -9.71 0.13
CA ARG A 117 17.47 -10.77 -0.88
C ARG A 117 16.46 -11.89 -0.66
N GLU A 118 16.26 -12.35 0.57
CA GLU A 118 15.26 -13.38 0.90
C GLU A 118 13.84 -12.88 0.65
N ILE A 119 13.55 -11.62 0.97
CA ILE A 119 12.29 -10.98 0.61
C ILE A 119 12.12 -10.98 -0.91
N MET A 120 13.16 -10.63 -1.68
CA MET A 120 13.11 -10.66 -3.14
C MET A 120 12.78 -12.06 -3.68
N ILE A 121 13.33 -13.13 -3.09
CA ILE A 121 12.98 -14.52 -3.45
C ILE A 121 11.49 -14.80 -3.22
N GLN A 122 10.93 -14.38 -2.07
CA GLN A 122 9.50 -14.55 -1.79
C GLN A 122 8.63 -13.79 -2.80
N LEU A 123 9.03 -12.58 -3.18
CA LEU A 123 8.30 -11.77 -4.16
C LEU A 123 8.38 -12.35 -5.58
N GLU A 124 9.52 -12.93 -5.99
CA GLU A 124 9.63 -13.65 -7.26
C GLU A 124 8.76 -14.92 -7.28
N ARG A 125 8.72 -15.68 -6.17
CA ARG A 125 7.81 -16.83 -6.02
C ARG A 125 6.36 -16.40 -6.16
N ILE A 126 5.93 -15.35 -5.47
CA ILE A 126 4.56 -14.82 -5.56
C ILE A 126 4.26 -14.34 -6.99
N LYS A 127 5.17 -13.58 -7.59
CA LYS A 127 5.03 -13.11 -8.98
C LYS A 127 4.82 -14.27 -9.94
N LYS A 128 5.68 -15.29 -9.87
CA LYS A 128 5.56 -16.50 -10.69
C LYS A 128 4.25 -17.25 -10.43
N MET A 129 3.90 -17.49 -9.17
CA MET A 129 2.64 -18.17 -8.80
C MET A 129 1.41 -17.43 -9.33
N ALA A 130 1.40 -16.10 -9.30
CA ALA A 130 0.28 -15.30 -9.77
C ALA A 130 0.21 -15.20 -11.30
N ASP A 131 1.35 -15.13 -11.98
CA ASP A 131 1.43 -14.98 -13.44
C ASP A 131 1.19 -16.32 -14.17
N ASP A 132 1.64 -17.43 -13.61
CA ASP A 132 1.43 -18.78 -14.18
C ASP A 132 0.02 -19.32 -13.92
N ASP A 133 -0.67 -18.81 -12.89
CA ASP A 133 -2.02 -19.22 -12.55
C ASP A 133 -3.05 -18.40 -13.34
N HIS A 134 -3.59 -19.00 -14.41
CA HIS A 134 -4.63 -18.38 -15.25
C HIS A 134 -6.06 -18.62 -14.76
N SER A 135 -6.24 -19.20 -13.57
CA SER A 135 -7.59 -19.33 -13.00
C SER A 135 -8.22 -17.98 -12.70
N THR A 136 -9.51 -17.85 -13.01
CA THR A 136 -10.34 -16.74 -12.57
C THR A 136 -10.54 -16.84 -11.06
N VAL A 137 -10.11 -15.82 -10.31
CA VAL A 137 -10.33 -15.71 -8.87
C VAL A 137 -11.37 -14.62 -8.58
N PRO A 138 -12.16 -14.74 -7.49
CA PRO A 138 -13.04 -13.67 -7.08
C PRO A 138 -12.21 -12.43 -6.72
N GLU A 139 -12.50 -11.27 -7.32
CA GLU A 139 -11.78 -10.01 -7.09
C GLU A 139 -12.20 -9.35 -5.77
N ILE A 140 -11.92 -10.01 -4.64
CA ILE A 140 -12.34 -9.56 -3.31
C ILE A 140 -11.87 -8.15 -2.94
N GLY A 141 -10.78 -7.64 -3.52
CA GLY A 141 -10.30 -6.28 -3.27
C GLY A 141 -11.30 -5.19 -3.64
N ILE A 142 -12.11 -5.41 -4.70
CA ILE A 142 -13.07 -4.43 -5.19
C ILE A 142 -14.16 -4.11 -4.16
N LEU A 143 -14.45 -5.06 -3.26
CA LEU A 143 -15.45 -4.90 -2.21
C LEU A 143 -15.08 -3.76 -1.25
N SER A 144 -13.79 -3.42 -1.11
CA SER A 144 -13.33 -2.33 -0.26
C SER A 144 -13.53 -0.92 -0.87
N THR A 145 -14.10 -0.83 -2.08
CA THR A 145 -14.26 0.43 -2.83
C THR A 145 -15.67 1.03 -2.80
N THR A 146 -16.66 0.32 -2.26
CA THR A 146 -18.06 0.77 -2.25
C THR A 146 -18.37 1.67 -1.04
N GLN A 147 -19.62 2.11 -0.92
CA GLN A 147 -20.11 2.82 0.28
C GLN A 147 -19.96 1.92 1.52
N ARG A 148 -19.63 2.48 2.68
CA ARG A 148 -19.19 1.68 3.85
C ARG A 148 -20.24 0.71 4.37
N ASP A 149 -21.51 1.10 4.32
CA ASP A 149 -22.63 0.23 4.68
C ASP A 149 -22.74 -0.96 3.73
N GLN A 150 -22.39 -0.76 2.45
CA GLN A 150 -22.31 -1.84 1.46
C GLN A 150 -21.09 -2.72 1.71
N VAL A 151 -19.92 -2.15 2.01
CA VAL A 151 -18.72 -2.92 2.40
C VAL A 151 -19.02 -3.83 3.61
N ALA A 152 -19.76 -3.32 4.60
CA ALA A 152 -20.16 -4.09 5.77
C ALA A 152 -21.08 -5.28 5.40
N ARG A 153 -22.01 -5.09 4.47
CA ARG A 153 -22.86 -6.17 3.93
C ARG A 153 -22.06 -7.18 3.11
N ASP A 154 -21.24 -6.70 2.19
CA ASP A 154 -20.41 -7.53 1.31
C ASP A 154 -19.42 -8.39 2.12
N ARG A 155 -18.90 -7.84 3.22
CA ARG A 155 -18.08 -8.59 4.18
C ARG A 155 -18.84 -9.76 4.82
N ALA A 156 -20.09 -9.56 5.22
CA ALA A 156 -20.92 -10.65 5.75
C ALA A 156 -21.16 -11.71 4.67
N THR A 157 -21.51 -11.30 3.45
CA THR A 157 -21.67 -12.19 2.30
C THR A 157 -20.39 -12.98 1.98
N LEU A 158 -19.21 -12.35 2.07
CA LEU A 158 -17.92 -13.01 1.90
C LEU A 158 -17.71 -14.12 2.95
N PHE A 159 -18.11 -13.91 4.20
CA PHE A 159 -17.96 -14.89 5.27
C PHE A 159 -18.99 -16.01 5.19
N GLU A 160 -20.20 -15.71 4.74
CA GLU A 160 -21.25 -16.70 4.48
C GLU A 160 -20.93 -17.59 3.28
N ALA A 161 -20.20 -17.08 2.28
CA ALA A 161 -19.85 -17.84 1.08
C ALA A 161 -19.03 -19.10 1.40
N HIS A 162 -18.12 -19.03 2.38
CA HIS A 162 -17.35 -20.20 2.83
C HIS A 162 -16.62 -19.96 4.16
N ALA A 163 -16.53 -21.01 4.99
CA ALA A 163 -15.92 -20.92 6.32
C ALA A 163 -14.43 -20.48 6.32
N SER A 164 -13.68 -20.81 5.26
CA SER A 164 -12.26 -20.41 5.14
C SER A 164 -12.07 -18.92 4.88
N ASN A 165 -13.05 -18.22 4.29
CA ASN A 165 -12.90 -16.82 3.88
C ASN A 165 -12.63 -15.90 5.07
N LYS A 166 -13.20 -16.20 6.24
CA LYS A 166 -12.95 -15.46 7.48
C LYS A 166 -11.48 -15.56 7.91
N ALA A 167 -10.88 -16.75 7.82
CA ALA A 167 -9.48 -16.96 8.15
C ALA A 167 -8.54 -16.27 7.16
N HIS A 168 -8.84 -16.33 5.86
CA HIS A 168 -8.08 -15.61 4.84
C HIS A 168 -8.16 -14.09 5.04
N MET A 169 -9.35 -13.54 5.29
CA MET A 169 -9.54 -12.11 5.55
C MET A 169 -8.78 -11.65 6.80
N ALA A 170 -8.81 -12.44 7.88
CA ALA A 170 -8.06 -12.13 9.09
C ALA A 170 -6.55 -11.95 8.82
N LYS A 171 -5.97 -12.73 7.89
CA LYS A 171 -4.55 -12.58 7.50
C LYS A 171 -4.28 -11.26 6.76
N ILE A 172 -5.19 -10.83 5.87
CA ILE A 172 -5.08 -9.51 5.20
C ILE A 172 -5.16 -8.39 6.24
N GLU A 173 -6.14 -8.45 7.12
CA GLU A 173 -6.40 -7.43 8.14
C GLU A 173 -5.26 -7.32 9.15
N SER A 174 -4.68 -8.44 9.56
CA SER A 174 -3.63 -8.47 10.57
C SER A 174 -2.21 -8.24 10.03
N SER A 175 -2.00 -8.33 8.71
CA SER A 175 -0.70 -8.09 8.06
C SER A 175 -0.10 -6.73 8.44
N MET A 176 1.22 -6.57 8.30
CA MET A 176 1.86 -5.29 8.64
C MET A 176 1.37 -4.15 7.76
N PHE A 177 1.24 -4.42 6.46
CA PHE A 177 0.73 -3.57 5.40
C PHE A 177 0.45 -4.45 4.18
N VAL A 178 -0.14 -3.87 3.13
CA VAL A 178 -0.33 -4.57 1.84
C VAL A 178 0.73 -4.09 0.83
N LEU A 179 1.31 -5.03 0.09
CA LEU A 179 2.17 -4.75 -1.06
C LEU A 179 1.43 -5.11 -2.35
N CYS A 180 1.26 -4.15 -3.24
CA CYS A 180 0.66 -4.34 -4.55
C CYS A 180 1.78 -4.50 -5.59
N LEU A 181 1.96 -5.71 -6.11
CA LEU A 181 2.85 -6.00 -7.24
C LEU A 181 2.07 -5.83 -8.55
N ASP A 182 1.90 -4.58 -8.96
CA ASP A 182 1.05 -4.19 -10.07
C ASP A 182 1.68 -4.57 -11.43
N SER A 183 0.91 -5.19 -12.32
CA SER A 183 1.38 -5.61 -13.65
C SER A 183 1.41 -4.47 -14.67
N THR A 184 0.82 -3.31 -14.35
CA THR A 184 0.84 -2.13 -15.20
C THR A 184 2.19 -1.42 -15.18
N SER A 185 2.44 -0.58 -16.19
CA SER A 185 3.64 0.25 -16.34
C SER A 185 3.25 1.69 -16.67
N PRO A 186 2.70 2.46 -15.71
CA PRO A 186 2.25 3.82 -15.96
C PRO A 186 3.43 4.68 -16.44
N SER A 187 3.19 5.45 -17.50
CA SER A 187 4.21 6.21 -18.23
C SER A 187 4.02 7.72 -18.09
N THR A 188 2.77 8.20 -18.04
CA THR A 188 2.46 9.61 -17.83
C THR A 188 2.25 9.93 -16.35
N SER A 189 2.27 11.21 -15.99
CA SER A 189 1.95 11.64 -14.61
C SER A 189 0.50 11.31 -14.25
N GLU A 190 -0.43 11.44 -15.18
CA GLU A 190 -1.84 11.11 -14.96
C GLU A 190 -2.05 9.61 -14.75
N GLU A 191 -1.50 8.77 -15.63
CA GLU A 191 -1.55 7.32 -15.49
C GLU A 191 -0.99 6.88 -14.13
N PHE A 192 0.15 7.43 -13.73
CA PHE A 192 0.80 7.12 -12.47
C PHE A 192 -0.03 7.55 -11.27
N SER A 193 -0.55 8.78 -11.29
CA SER A 193 -1.40 9.31 -10.24
C SER A 193 -2.68 8.47 -10.08
N ARG A 194 -3.36 8.10 -11.16
CA ARG A 194 -4.54 7.23 -11.12
C ARG A 194 -4.21 5.83 -10.63
N ALA A 195 -3.06 5.29 -11.04
CA ALA A 195 -2.60 3.96 -10.63
C ALA A 195 -2.24 3.90 -9.12
N CYS A 196 -1.67 4.96 -8.56
CA CYS A 196 -1.43 5.09 -7.12
C CYS A 196 -2.70 5.41 -6.32
N TRP A 197 -3.63 6.16 -6.91
CA TRP A 197 -4.88 6.56 -6.25
C TRP A 197 -5.85 5.39 -6.13
N HIS A 198 -6.24 4.77 -7.24
CA HIS A 198 -7.30 3.76 -7.26
C HIS A 198 -6.94 2.49 -8.04
N GLY A 199 -6.01 2.57 -8.99
CA GLY A 199 -5.65 1.40 -9.82
C GLY A 199 -6.87 0.76 -10.48
N ASP A 200 -6.89 -0.58 -10.52
CA ASP A 200 -8.00 -1.41 -11.00
C ASP A 200 -9.11 -1.64 -9.94
N GLY A 201 -8.90 -1.16 -8.71
CA GLY A 201 -9.78 -1.39 -7.56
C GLY A 201 -9.71 -2.80 -6.96
N ALA A 202 -9.36 -3.82 -7.74
CA ALA A 202 -9.33 -5.23 -7.33
C ALA A 202 -7.99 -5.67 -6.75
N SER A 203 -6.87 -5.17 -7.27
CA SER A 203 -5.51 -5.50 -6.83
C SER A 203 -5.05 -4.59 -5.69
N ARG A 204 -5.96 -4.30 -4.76
CA ARG A 204 -5.82 -3.37 -3.63
C ARG A 204 -6.69 -3.84 -2.45
N TRP A 205 -6.39 -3.36 -1.25
CA TRP A 205 -7.25 -3.44 -0.07
C TRP A 205 -7.29 -2.07 0.61
N PHE A 206 -8.27 -1.24 0.26
CA PHE A 206 -8.32 0.18 0.66
C PHE A 206 -8.58 0.40 2.15
N ASP A 207 -9.00 -0.64 2.86
CA ASP A 207 -9.21 -0.61 4.31
C ASP A 207 -7.89 -0.82 5.09
N LYS A 208 -6.78 -1.17 4.42
CA LYS A 208 -5.47 -1.32 5.07
C LYS A 208 -4.86 0.04 5.45
N CYS A 209 -4.17 0.12 6.58
CA CYS A 209 -3.42 1.31 7.02
C CYS A 209 -2.71 2.05 5.87
N PHE A 210 -1.89 1.31 5.14
CA PHE A 210 -1.34 1.74 3.87
C PHE A 210 -1.03 0.53 2.99
N GLN A 211 -0.82 0.83 1.71
CA GLN A 211 -0.43 -0.12 0.70
C GLN A 211 0.76 0.44 -0.07
N LEU A 212 1.88 -0.29 -0.13
CA LEU A 212 2.97 0.04 -1.05
C LEU A 212 2.63 -0.52 -2.41
N ILE A 213 2.84 0.27 -3.46
CA ILE A 213 2.52 -0.11 -4.84
C ILE A 213 3.83 -0.09 -5.61
N VAL A 214 4.16 -1.19 -6.29
CA VAL A 214 5.33 -1.27 -7.15
C VAL A 214 4.90 -1.81 -8.51
N PHE A 215 5.11 -0.99 -9.54
CA PHE A 215 4.71 -1.24 -10.92
C PHE A 215 5.73 -2.13 -11.65
N ALA A 216 5.34 -2.71 -12.78
CA ALA A 216 6.20 -3.61 -13.54
C ALA A 216 7.48 -2.93 -14.07
N ASN A 217 7.41 -1.62 -14.33
CA ASN A 217 8.54 -0.78 -14.72
C ASN A 217 9.40 -0.28 -13.53
N GLY A 218 9.18 -0.77 -12.31
CA GLY A 218 9.95 -0.40 -11.12
C GLY A 218 9.55 0.94 -10.48
N ARG A 219 8.62 1.69 -11.08
CA ARG A 219 8.02 2.86 -10.42
C ARG A 219 7.27 2.42 -9.17
N ALA A 220 7.19 3.29 -8.17
CA ALA A 220 6.55 2.95 -6.91
C ALA A 220 5.76 4.11 -6.32
N GLY A 221 4.80 3.79 -5.47
CA GLY A 221 4.05 4.76 -4.71
C GLY A 221 3.38 4.11 -3.51
N MET A 222 2.44 4.82 -2.91
CA MET A 222 1.70 4.34 -1.76
C MET A 222 0.28 4.87 -1.79
N ASN A 223 -0.67 4.07 -1.29
CA ASN A 223 -2.03 4.48 -0.96
C ASN A 223 -2.23 4.39 0.57
N GLY A 224 -2.89 5.35 1.19
CA GLY A 224 -3.10 5.41 2.64
C GLY A 224 -4.57 5.57 3.02
N GLU A 225 -5.00 4.83 4.04
CA GLU A 225 -6.34 4.96 4.66
C GLU A 225 -6.33 6.12 5.68
N HIS A 226 -7.33 7.00 5.62
CA HIS A 226 -7.29 8.30 6.30
C HIS A 226 -8.06 8.35 7.65
N SER A 227 -8.75 7.30 8.08
CA SER A 227 -9.68 7.39 9.22
C SER A 227 -9.04 7.69 10.58
N LYS A 228 -7.82 7.21 10.83
CA LYS A 228 -7.11 7.34 12.13
C LYS A 228 -5.76 8.01 12.06
N MET A 229 -5.29 8.31 10.86
CA MET A 229 -3.96 8.85 10.62
C MET A 229 -4.05 9.86 9.49
N ASP A 230 -3.53 11.06 9.72
CA ASP A 230 -3.33 12.03 8.65
C ASP A 230 -2.11 11.63 7.79
N ALA A 231 -1.83 12.44 6.77
CA ALA A 231 -0.76 12.17 5.82
C ALA A 231 0.66 12.35 6.40
N THR A 232 0.82 12.81 7.64
CA THR A 232 2.15 13.16 8.20
C THR A 232 3.00 11.93 8.52
N PRO A 233 2.52 10.93 9.30
CA PRO A 233 3.32 9.73 9.60
C PRO A 233 3.64 8.93 8.34
N THR A 234 2.70 8.85 7.40
CA THR A 234 2.88 8.17 6.12
C THR A 234 3.83 8.93 5.20
N SER A 235 3.77 10.27 5.15
CA SER A 235 4.76 11.07 4.42
C SER A 235 6.17 10.86 4.98
N ARG A 236 6.31 10.77 6.31
CA ARG A 236 7.60 10.47 6.94
C ARG A 236 8.11 9.08 6.58
N LEU A 237 7.24 8.07 6.63
CA LEU A 237 7.58 6.71 6.18
C LEU A 237 8.06 6.76 4.72
N CYS A 238 7.26 7.33 3.80
CA CYS A 238 7.63 7.42 2.37
C CYS A 238 8.99 8.11 2.18
N ARG A 239 9.26 9.18 2.91
CA ARG A 239 10.55 9.86 2.85
C ARG A 239 11.70 8.96 3.32
N PHE A 240 11.54 8.29 4.45
CA PHE A 240 12.52 7.31 4.93
C PHE A 240 12.78 6.22 3.89
N LEU A 241 11.72 5.66 3.29
CA LEU A 241 11.84 4.65 2.25
C LEU A 241 12.63 5.15 1.03
N ILE A 242 12.35 6.35 0.55
CA ILE A 242 13.00 6.93 -0.63
C ILE A 242 14.46 7.26 -0.34
N ASP A 243 14.72 7.98 0.75
CA ASP A 243 16.06 8.45 1.12
C ASP A 243 17.00 7.25 1.39
N GLU A 244 16.54 6.26 2.17
CA GLU A 244 17.34 5.06 2.47
C GLU A 244 17.49 4.12 1.26
N ALA A 245 16.49 4.01 0.40
CA ALA A 245 16.60 3.22 -0.82
C ALA A 245 17.68 3.76 -1.75
N GLN A 246 17.81 5.09 -1.86
CA GLN A 246 18.87 5.73 -2.66
C GLN A 246 20.25 5.56 -2.04
N ALA A 247 20.35 5.52 -0.70
CA ALA A 247 21.61 5.38 0.02
C ALA A 247 22.17 3.94 0.06
N ARG A 248 21.34 2.93 -0.25
CA ARG A 248 21.71 1.51 -0.12
C ARG A 248 21.69 0.78 -1.46
N ASN A 249 22.49 -0.28 -1.58
CA ASN A 249 22.46 -1.13 -2.77
C ASN A 249 21.09 -1.80 -2.95
N LEU A 250 20.69 -1.97 -4.21
CA LEU A 250 19.53 -2.79 -4.55
C LEU A 250 19.83 -4.25 -4.19
N PRO A 251 18.83 -5.02 -3.71
CA PRO A 251 18.98 -6.46 -3.65
C PRO A 251 19.15 -6.99 -5.08
N ASP A 252 20.15 -7.85 -5.27
CA ASP A 252 20.38 -8.54 -6.52
C ASP A 252 20.72 -10.02 -6.30
N PHE A 253 20.47 -10.79 -7.35
CA PHE A 253 20.86 -12.20 -7.45
C PHE A 253 22.17 -12.39 -8.25
N ARG A 254 22.78 -11.30 -8.72
CA ARG A 254 24.00 -11.37 -9.52
C ARG A 254 25.15 -11.89 -8.65
N GLY A 255 25.91 -12.84 -9.18
CA GLY A 255 27.05 -13.43 -8.48
C GLY A 255 26.68 -14.55 -7.49
N LEU A 256 25.42 -14.95 -7.41
CA LEU A 256 25.02 -16.22 -6.80
C LEU A 256 24.90 -17.28 -7.88
N ASP A 257 25.40 -18.48 -7.61
CA ASP A 257 25.14 -19.62 -8.47
C ASP A 257 23.75 -20.24 -8.18
N ALA A 258 23.39 -21.26 -8.96
CA ALA A 258 22.09 -21.91 -8.81
C ALA A 258 21.96 -22.66 -7.48
N GLU A 259 23.06 -23.14 -6.91
CA GLU A 259 23.08 -23.84 -5.63
C GLU A 259 22.87 -22.85 -4.49
N ASP A 260 23.59 -21.72 -4.48
CA ASP A 260 23.42 -20.64 -3.50
C ASP A 260 21.97 -20.11 -3.46
N LEU A 261 21.38 -19.93 -4.65
CA LEU A 261 19.98 -19.52 -4.78
C LEU A 261 19.03 -20.60 -4.26
N TYR A 262 19.31 -21.87 -4.54
CA TYR A 262 18.52 -22.99 -4.06
C TYR A 262 18.62 -23.16 -2.54
N GLU A 263 19.80 -23.08 -1.95
CA GLU A 263 20.02 -23.11 -0.51
C GLU A 263 19.30 -21.97 0.18
N CYS A 264 19.48 -20.73 -0.30
CA CYS A 264 18.79 -19.56 0.25
C CYS A 264 17.27 -19.71 0.15
N ALA A 265 16.76 -20.16 -0.99
CA ALA A 265 15.33 -20.35 -1.20
C ALA A 265 14.76 -21.52 -0.37
N SER A 266 15.50 -22.62 -0.22
CA SER A 266 15.03 -23.82 0.49
C SER A 266 14.92 -23.60 2.01
N ALA A 267 15.67 -22.64 2.55
CA ALA A 267 15.57 -22.19 3.94
C ALA A 267 14.32 -21.31 4.22
N LEU A 268 13.60 -20.87 3.18
CA LEU A 268 12.43 -20.01 3.28
C LEU A 268 11.13 -20.78 3.07
N ASP A 269 10.15 -20.52 3.92
CA ASP A 269 8.78 -20.98 3.72
C ASP A 269 8.22 -20.54 2.38
N LYS A 270 7.29 -21.33 1.86
CA LYS A 270 6.57 -20.95 0.64
C LYS A 270 5.51 -19.90 0.98
N PRO A 271 5.35 -18.86 0.14
CA PRO A 271 4.25 -17.93 0.28
C PRO A 271 2.90 -18.65 0.23
N GLU A 272 2.00 -18.30 1.13
CA GLU A 272 0.67 -18.90 1.24
C GLU A 272 -0.33 -18.15 0.35
N PRO A 273 -0.94 -18.80 -0.66
CA PRO A 273 -2.02 -18.20 -1.43
C PRO A 273 -3.32 -18.18 -0.62
N LEU A 274 -3.98 -17.02 -0.53
CA LEU A 274 -5.28 -16.88 0.10
C LEU A 274 -6.39 -17.17 -0.91
N ARG A 275 -6.91 -18.40 -0.88
CA ARG A 275 -7.93 -18.87 -1.84
C ARG A 275 -9.33 -18.57 -1.32
N PHE A 276 -9.85 -17.39 -1.68
CA PHE A 276 -11.24 -17.03 -1.39
C PHE A 276 -12.19 -17.87 -2.24
N MET A 277 -13.18 -18.46 -1.58
CA MET A 277 -14.23 -19.25 -2.21
C MET A 277 -15.44 -18.36 -2.48
N THR A 278 -16.08 -18.55 -3.62
CA THR A 278 -17.22 -17.72 -4.03
C THR A 278 -18.57 -18.42 -3.84
N SER A 279 -19.63 -17.62 -3.89
CA SER A 279 -21.03 -18.01 -3.92
C SER A 279 -21.77 -17.07 -4.88
N ALA A 280 -22.96 -17.46 -5.36
CA ALA A 280 -23.73 -16.60 -6.28
C ALA A 280 -24.02 -15.19 -5.70
N SER A 281 -24.24 -15.10 -4.39
CA SER A 281 -24.41 -13.82 -3.69
C SER A 281 -23.13 -13.00 -3.68
N LEU A 282 -21.97 -13.64 -3.44
CA LEU A 282 -20.69 -12.95 -3.45
C LEU A 282 -20.30 -12.49 -4.87
N ASP A 283 -20.53 -13.32 -5.89
CA ASP A 283 -20.29 -12.94 -7.29
C ASP A 283 -21.13 -11.73 -7.70
N THR A 284 -22.38 -11.66 -7.23
CA THR A 284 -23.27 -10.51 -7.42
C THR A 284 -22.72 -9.27 -6.71
N ALA A 285 -22.26 -9.40 -5.46
CA ALA A 285 -21.64 -8.31 -4.71
C ALA A 285 -20.39 -7.75 -5.41
N ILE A 286 -19.49 -8.64 -5.86
CA ILE A 286 -18.27 -8.28 -6.61
C ILE A 286 -18.64 -7.55 -7.91
N THR A 287 -19.63 -8.06 -8.65
CA THR A 287 -20.10 -7.44 -9.91
C THR A 287 -20.64 -6.03 -9.68
N ASN A 288 -21.47 -5.84 -8.65
CA ASN A 288 -22.03 -4.54 -8.29
C ASN A 288 -20.94 -3.57 -7.83
N ALA A 289 -19.99 -4.03 -7.01
CA ALA A 289 -18.86 -3.23 -6.56
C ALA A 289 -17.98 -2.78 -7.73
N ARG A 290 -17.72 -3.66 -8.71
CA ARG A 290 -16.97 -3.31 -9.93
C ARG A 290 -17.70 -2.25 -10.76
N ALA A 291 -19.02 -2.36 -10.92
CA ALA A 291 -19.83 -1.37 -11.62
C ALA A 291 -19.82 0.00 -10.91
N TYR A 292 -19.94 0.00 -9.58
CA TYR A 292 -19.85 1.20 -8.76
C TYR A 292 -18.47 1.87 -8.87
N PHE A 293 -17.39 1.09 -8.74
CA PHE A 293 -16.02 1.57 -8.86
C PHE A 293 -15.78 2.20 -10.23
N LYS A 294 -16.14 1.50 -11.32
CA LYS A 294 -15.99 2.00 -12.68
C LYS A 294 -16.71 3.34 -12.87
N THR A 295 -17.99 3.42 -12.49
CA THR A 295 -18.79 4.65 -12.58
C THR A 295 -18.16 5.79 -11.80
N THR A 296 -17.64 5.49 -10.60
CA THR A 296 -16.97 6.48 -9.75
C THR A 296 -15.69 6.99 -10.41
N VAL A 297 -14.84 6.09 -10.91
CA VAL A 297 -13.58 6.43 -11.58
C VAL A 297 -13.80 7.25 -12.86
N GLU A 298 -14.83 6.93 -13.63
CA GLU A 298 -15.19 7.64 -14.87
C GLU A 298 -15.74 9.05 -14.61
N ALA A 299 -16.33 9.29 -13.44
CA ALA A 299 -16.83 10.60 -13.04
C ALA A 299 -15.72 11.58 -12.58
N HIS A 300 -14.47 11.13 -12.46
CA HIS A 300 -13.36 11.94 -11.93
C HIS A 300 -12.30 12.27 -12.99
N GLU A 301 -12.11 13.57 -13.20
CA GLU A 301 -11.01 14.13 -13.98
C GLU A 301 -9.80 14.41 -13.07
N MET A 302 -8.60 14.07 -13.55
CA MET A 302 -7.35 14.31 -12.83
C MET A 302 -6.30 14.83 -13.80
N VAL A 303 -5.78 16.03 -13.53
CA VAL A 303 -4.73 16.66 -14.36
C VAL A 303 -3.54 17.04 -13.46
N PRO A 304 -2.59 16.11 -13.22
CA PRO A 304 -1.40 16.42 -12.45
C PRO A 304 -0.59 17.49 -13.17
N THR A 305 -0.40 18.64 -12.52
CA THR A 305 0.25 19.81 -13.12
C THR A 305 1.56 20.11 -12.40
N GLU A 306 2.65 20.16 -13.15
CA GLU A 306 3.98 20.52 -12.63
C GLU A 306 4.33 21.96 -13.06
N PHE A 307 4.41 22.87 -12.10
CA PHE A 307 4.82 24.26 -12.36
C PHE A 307 6.35 24.39 -12.31
N LYS A 308 6.98 24.62 -13.48
CA LYS A 308 8.46 24.69 -13.63
C LYS A 308 9.03 26.10 -13.64
N GLY A 309 8.20 27.15 -13.59
CA GLY A 309 8.66 28.53 -13.76
C GLY A 309 9.49 29.06 -12.58
N TYR A 310 9.09 28.74 -11.35
CA TYR A 310 9.80 29.09 -10.12
C TYR A 310 9.29 28.26 -8.95
N GLY A 311 9.95 28.38 -7.79
CA GLY A 311 9.53 27.71 -6.56
C GLY A 311 9.79 28.54 -5.31
N LYS A 312 9.91 27.86 -4.17
CA LYS A 312 10.04 28.49 -2.84
C LYS A 312 11.18 29.51 -2.73
N GLY A 313 12.25 29.37 -3.51
CA GLY A 313 13.40 30.29 -3.50
C GLY A 313 13.00 31.71 -3.90
N LEU A 314 12.36 31.85 -5.07
CA LEU A 314 11.90 33.15 -5.57
C LEU A 314 10.80 33.73 -4.67
N ILE A 315 9.80 32.92 -4.28
CA ILE A 315 8.70 33.41 -3.42
C ILE A 315 9.23 33.98 -2.09
N LYS A 316 10.24 33.33 -1.50
CA LYS A 316 10.89 33.83 -0.28
C LYS A 316 11.64 35.14 -0.48
N SER A 317 12.19 35.42 -1.66
CA SER A 317 12.83 36.72 -1.94
C SER A 317 11.83 37.88 -1.92
N PHE A 318 10.54 37.61 -2.17
CA PHE A 318 9.45 38.58 -1.99
C PHE A 318 9.00 38.72 -0.52
N LYS A 319 9.70 38.07 0.42
CA LYS A 319 9.36 38.02 1.85
C LYS A 319 7.96 37.44 2.13
N MET A 320 7.52 36.51 1.29
CA MET A 320 6.22 35.84 1.41
C MET A 320 6.36 34.38 1.84
N SER A 321 5.35 33.87 2.55
CA SER A 321 5.21 32.44 2.79
C SER A 321 4.92 31.73 1.46
N PRO A 322 5.69 30.71 1.05
CA PRO A 322 5.41 29.94 -0.15
C PRO A 322 4.01 29.33 -0.18
N ASP A 323 3.54 28.85 0.97
CA ASP A 323 2.20 28.27 1.09
C ASP A 323 1.12 29.34 0.86
N ALA A 324 1.16 30.46 1.60
CA ALA A 324 0.19 31.54 1.45
C ALA A 324 0.19 32.13 0.03
N TYR A 325 1.36 32.23 -0.60
CA TYR A 325 1.49 32.68 -2.00
C TYR A 325 0.73 31.75 -2.95
N VAL A 326 0.93 30.43 -2.84
CA VAL A 326 0.25 29.44 -3.69
C VAL A 326 -1.26 29.42 -3.39
N GLN A 327 -1.67 29.50 -2.12
CA GLN A 327 -3.09 29.59 -1.76
C GLN A 327 -3.78 30.80 -2.42
N MET A 328 -3.15 31.98 -2.41
CA MET A 328 -3.71 33.16 -3.09
C MET A 328 -3.72 33.02 -4.62
N ALA A 329 -2.72 32.35 -5.21
CA ALA A 329 -2.73 32.04 -6.63
C ALA A 329 -3.91 31.12 -7.01
N LEU A 330 -4.23 30.14 -6.16
CA LEU A 330 -5.41 29.27 -6.33
C LEU A 330 -6.71 30.08 -6.24
N GLN A 331 -6.85 30.98 -5.25
CA GLN A 331 -8.01 31.86 -5.12
C GLN A 331 -8.20 32.76 -6.35
N LEU A 332 -7.10 33.36 -6.85
CA LEU A 332 -7.14 34.18 -8.06
C LEU A 332 -7.52 33.37 -9.31
N ALA A 333 -6.99 32.14 -9.44
CA ALA A 333 -7.35 31.26 -10.54
C ALA A 333 -8.85 30.91 -10.52
N TYR A 334 -9.40 30.63 -9.33
CA TYR A 334 -10.83 30.37 -9.15
C TYR A 334 -11.67 31.59 -9.56
N TYR A 335 -11.34 32.78 -9.03
CA TYR A 335 -12.04 34.04 -9.33
C TYR A 335 -12.00 34.42 -10.83
N ARG A 336 -10.94 34.04 -11.55
CA ARG A 336 -10.85 34.31 -13.00
C ARG A 336 -11.65 33.34 -13.85
N LYS A 337 -11.92 32.14 -13.33
CA LYS A 337 -12.60 31.07 -14.08
C LYS A 337 -14.11 31.07 -13.86
N HIS A 338 -14.59 31.56 -12.72
CA HIS A 338 -15.99 31.52 -12.28
C HIS A 338 -16.50 32.91 -11.92
#